data_AF-A0A0A1TPV6-F1
#
_entry.id   AF-A0A0A1TPV6-F1
#
_cell.length_a   1.000
_cell.length_b   1.000
_cell.length_c   1.000
_cell.angle_alpha   90.00
_cell.angle_beta   90.00
_cell.angle_gamma   90.00
#
_symmetry.space_group_name_H-M   'P 1'
#
loop_
_entity.id
_entity.type
_entity.pdbx_description
1 polymer ?
#
loop_
_entity_poly.entity_id
_entity_poly.type
_entity_poly.pdbx_seq_one_letter_code
_entity_poly.pdbx_strand_id
1 'polypeptide(L)'
;MSAPNLLPVCSDKRLLTDADLDAAGVPEKYFARAFLTQARTPRLANIAPGIAVPHDARAFAARQVFTRLQQGGNDDIDDDHLMVPPIPMFASSEDRTTGFETADRYISKNPFLREFHLAPGSNNHAPAGVYSESIKLGSMEAAGDGFQLLLPFGLIGAKDGARLSDGLPLAEGSVAALFQHGSFPLGGVDRAQRLERLFYAWVGLIERGVWQAGPTGVEGSIEVFGDADTAWQDYWIPLDLDI
;
A
#
# COMPACT_ATOMS: atom_id res chain seq x y z
N MET A 1 12.94 -28.46 21.92
CA MET A 1 11.86 -27.64 21.34
C MET A 1 12.21 -26.19 21.60
N SER A 2 12.61 -25.44 20.57
CA SER A 2 12.92 -24.00 20.69
C SER A 2 11.81 -23.24 19.96
N ALA A 3 11.10 -22.39 20.69
CA ALA A 3 10.09 -21.45 20.17
C ALA A 3 10.57 -20.01 20.43
N PRO A 4 9.99 -18.97 19.81
CA PRO A 4 10.36 -18.47 18.49
C PRO A 4 11.07 -17.10 18.59
N ASN A 5 12.00 -16.79 17.68
CA ASN A 5 12.68 -15.49 17.67
C ASN A 5 11.82 -14.40 17.01
N LEU A 6 10.81 -13.95 17.75
CA LEU A 6 10.25 -12.60 17.61
C LEU A 6 11.35 -11.57 17.87
N LEU A 7 11.26 -10.39 17.25
CA LEU A 7 12.20 -9.31 17.53
C LEU A 7 12.19 -8.94 19.03
N PRO A 8 13.35 -8.55 19.59
CA PRO A 8 13.47 -8.21 21.00
C PRO A 8 12.51 -7.09 21.40
N VAL A 9 11.98 -7.17 22.62
CA VAL A 9 10.98 -6.23 23.13
C VAL A 9 11.63 -4.86 23.36
N CYS A 10 11.11 -3.83 22.69
CA CYS A 10 11.33 -2.44 23.07
C CYS A 10 9.96 -1.75 23.14
N SER A 11 9.28 -1.89 24.27
CA SER A 11 7.84 -1.56 24.43
C SER A 11 7.49 -0.09 24.22
N ASP A 12 8.48 0.80 24.26
CA ASP A 12 8.29 2.25 24.13
C ASP A 12 8.82 2.82 22.81
N LYS A 13 9.37 1.98 21.92
CA LYS A 13 9.93 2.45 20.66
C LYS A 13 8.83 2.62 19.60
N ARG A 14 8.66 3.86 19.11
CA ARG A 14 7.87 4.15 17.91
C ARG A 14 8.48 3.48 16.69
N LEU A 15 7.65 3.09 15.72
CA LEU A 15 8.10 2.39 14.51
C LEU A 15 9.16 3.22 13.76
N LEU A 16 8.87 4.50 13.53
CA LEU A 16 9.81 5.49 13.00
C LEU A 16 9.72 6.78 13.81
N THR A 17 10.81 7.54 13.87
CA THR A 17 10.84 8.86 14.50
C THR A 17 10.57 9.97 13.48
N ASP A 18 10.23 11.18 13.93
CA ASP A 18 10.10 12.33 13.04
C ASP A 18 11.35 12.58 12.21
N ALA A 19 12.54 12.43 12.81
CA ALA A 19 13.82 12.58 12.13
C ALA A 19 14.05 11.51 11.03
N ASP A 20 13.59 10.28 11.25
CA ASP A 20 13.67 9.23 10.23
C ASP A 20 12.78 9.58 9.03
N LEU A 21 11.60 10.15 9.29
CA LEU A 21 10.65 10.54 8.25
C LEU A 21 11.09 11.81 7.50
N ASP A 22 11.72 12.76 8.19
CA ASP A 22 12.34 13.94 7.56
C ASP A 22 13.46 13.51 6.60
N ALA A 23 14.33 12.58 7.04
CA ALA A 23 15.40 12.02 6.20
C ALA A 23 14.86 11.25 4.98
N ALA A 24 13.64 10.73 5.09
CA ALA A 24 12.92 10.02 4.05
C ALA A 24 12.10 10.96 3.13
N GLY A 25 12.01 12.25 3.47
CA GLY A 25 11.24 13.26 2.73
C GLY A 25 9.73 13.10 2.87
N VAL A 26 9.26 12.45 3.94
CA VAL A 26 7.82 12.25 4.18
C VAL A 26 7.22 13.57 4.68
N PRO A 27 6.16 14.11 4.05
CA PRO A 27 5.66 15.43 4.42
C PRO A 27 5.07 15.49 5.83
N GLU A 28 5.16 16.68 6.45
CA GLU A 28 4.93 16.82 7.88
C GLU A 28 3.48 16.63 8.34
N LYS A 29 2.51 16.92 7.48
CA LYS A 29 1.10 17.10 7.87
C LYS A 29 0.17 16.12 7.19
N TYR A 30 0.42 14.81 7.32
CA TYR A 30 -0.44 13.78 6.71
C TYR A 30 -0.51 12.49 7.50
N PHE A 31 -1.53 11.70 7.16
CA PHE A 31 -1.85 10.43 7.79
C PHE A 31 -0.66 9.48 7.85
N ALA A 32 0.09 9.27 6.76
CA ALA A 32 1.21 8.34 6.74
C ALA A 32 2.28 8.68 7.80
N ARG A 33 2.64 9.96 7.94
CA ARG A 33 3.56 10.42 8.99
C ARG A 33 2.97 10.15 10.37
N ALA A 34 1.73 10.59 10.62
CA ALA A 34 1.07 10.41 11.91
C ALA A 34 0.94 8.92 12.29
N PHE A 35 0.61 8.06 11.34
CA PHE A 35 0.53 6.62 11.51
C PHE A 35 1.89 6.03 11.88
N LEU A 36 2.95 6.31 11.10
CA LEU A 36 4.28 5.74 11.30
C LEU A 36 4.96 6.21 12.59
N THR A 37 4.73 7.45 13.03
CA THR A 37 5.29 7.97 14.30
C THR A 37 4.49 7.56 15.53
N GLN A 38 3.19 7.28 15.39
CA GLN A 38 2.35 6.84 16.50
C GLN A 38 2.31 5.33 16.63
N ALA A 39 2.53 4.57 15.56
CA ALA A 39 2.62 3.12 15.62
C ALA A 39 3.74 2.67 16.57
N ARG A 40 3.43 1.71 17.44
CA ARG A 40 4.45 1.00 18.23
C ARG A 40 5.19 0.04 17.31
N THR A 41 6.48 -0.15 17.54
CA THR A 41 7.29 -1.11 16.78
C THR A 41 6.73 -2.54 16.98
N PRO A 42 6.15 -3.18 15.94
CA PRO A 42 5.68 -4.56 16.03
C PRO A 42 6.85 -5.53 16.24
N ARG A 43 6.62 -6.68 16.87
CA ARG A 43 7.68 -7.70 17.07
C ARG A 43 7.86 -8.65 15.88
N LEU A 44 6.95 -8.55 14.93
CA LEU A 44 6.95 -9.31 13.69
C LEU A 44 7.84 -8.63 12.65
N ALA A 45 8.50 -9.45 11.83
CA ALA A 45 9.23 -8.99 10.66
C ALA A 45 8.28 -8.77 9.48
N ASN A 46 7.30 -9.67 9.30
CA ASN A 46 6.33 -9.60 8.20
C ASN A 46 4.89 -9.44 8.71
N ILE A 47 4.19 -8.41 8.22
CA ILE A 47 2.80 -8.09 8.58
C ILE A 47 1.78 -8.82 7.69
N ALA A 48 2.20 -9.24 6.50
CA ALA A 48 1.48 -10.08 5.55
C ALA A 48 2.50 -10.91 4.75
N PRO A 49 2.08 -11.91 3.95
CA PRO A 49 3.00 -12.74 3.16
C PRO A 49 3.93 -11.88 2.31
N GLY A 50 5.24 -11.97 2.54
CA GLY A 50 6.26 -11.19 1.86
C GLY A 50 6.22 -9.66 2.08
N ILE A 51 5.40 -9.12 2.99
CA ILE A 51 5.31 -7.67 3.29
C ILE A 51 5.98 -7.38 4.63
N ALA A 52 7.09 -6.61 4.61
CA ALA A 52 7.93 -6.35 5.76
C ALA A 52 7.50 -5.11 6.55
N VAL A 53 7.70 -5.18 7.87
CA VAL A 53 7.65 -4.02 8.78
C VAL A 53 8.96 -3.23 8.67
N PRO A 54 8.92 -1.89 8.54
CA PRO A 54 10.11 -1.06 8.34
C PRO A 54 10.88 -0.85 9.65
N HIS A 55 11.65 -1.86 10.06
CA HIS A 55 12.51 -1.78 11.27
C HIS A 55 13.80 -0.98 11.06
N ASP A 56 14.24 -0.85 9.80
CA ASP A 56 15.44 -0.10 9.40
C ASP A 56 15.03 1.22 8.73
N ALA A 57 15.23 2.33 9.44
CA ALA A 57 14.92 3.67 8.98
C ALA A 57 15.70 4.08 7.71
N ARG A 58 16.95 3.63 7.56
CA ARG A 58 17.77 3.94 6.38
C ARG A 58 17.25 3.19 5.17
N ALA A 59 16.89 1.92 5.34
CA ALA A 59 16.26 1.14 4.27
C ALA A 59 14.87 1.70 3.91
N PHE A 60 14.09 2.14 4.90
CA PHE A 60 12.83 2.84 4.69
C PHE A 60 13.02 4.11 3.84
N ALA A 61 13.97 4.97 4.22
CA ALA A 61 14.28 6.19 3.48
C ALA A 61 14.73 5.89 2.04
N ALA A 62 15.57 4.88 1.83
CA ALA A 62 16.04 4.50 0.50
C ALA A 62 14.90 4.17 -0.48
N ARG A 63 13.81 3.57 0.02
CA ARG A 63 12.63 3.15 -0.76
C ARG A 63 11.65 4.28 -1.10
N GLN A 64 11.80 5.48 -0.54
CA GLN A 64 10.94 6.62 -0.86
C GLN A 64 11.28 7.23 -2.22
N VAL A 65 10.82 6.59 -3.29
CA VAL A 65 11.10 7.03 -4.67
C VAL A 65 10.27 8.25 -5.07
N PHE A 66 9.05 8.39 -4.53
CA PHE A 66 8.11 9.44 -4.91
C PHE A 66 8.30 10.75 -4.15
N THR A 67 8.82 10.72 -2.92
CA THR A 67 9.12 11.94 -2.14
C THR A 67 10.29 12.74 -2.71
N ARG A 68 11.13 12.10 -3.54
CA ARG A 68 12.30 12.71 -4.19
C ARG A 68 11.99 13.29 -5.57
N LEU A 69 10.82 13.01 -6.13
CA LEU A 69 10.39 13.64 -7.36
C LEU A 69 10.20 15.12 -7.05
N GLN A 70 11.07 15.97 -7.62
CA GLN A 70 10.90 17.41 -7.51
C GLN A 70 9.52 17.74 -8.06
N GLN A 71 8.61 18.21 -7.19
CA GLN A 71 7.39 18.85 -7.65
C GLN A 71 7.85 20.00 -8.54
N GLY A 72 7.70 19.84 -9.86
CA GLY A 72 8.17 20.83 -10.83
C GLY A 72 7.54 22.17 -10.48
N GLY A 73 8.36 23.07 -9.94
CA GLY A 73 7.95 24.43 -9.63
C GLY A 73 7.57 25.13 -10.91
N ASN A 74 6.27 25.29 -11.13
CA ASN A 74 5.80 26.57 -11.63
C ASN A 74 5.61 27.42 -10.38
N ASP A 75 6.38 28.51 -10.27
CA ASP A 75 6.37 29.49 -9.17
C ASP A 75 5.05 30.30 -9.10
N ASP A 76 3.94 29.74 -9.60
CA ASP A 76 2.59 30.33 -9.67
C ASP A 76 1.55 29.47 -8.92
N ILE A 77 1.96 28.63 -7.97
CA ILE A 77 1.03 27.80 -7.20
C ILE A 77 0.38 28.66 -6.11
N ASP A 78 -0.87 29.04 -6.34
CA ASP A 78 -1.84 29.27 -5.27
C ASP A 78 -1.70 28.15 -4.23
N ASP A 79 -1.53 28.50 -2.96
CA ASP A 79 -1.38 27.62 -1.78
C ASP A 79 -2.45 26.49 -1.64
N ASP A 80 -3.47 26.49 -2.51
CA ASP A 80 -4.66 25.64 -2.48
C ASP A 80 -4.48 24.22 -3.08
N HIS A 81 -3.31 23.85 -3.62
CA HIS A 81 -3.11 22.57 -4.30
C HIS A 81 -1.87 21.78 -3.85
N LEU A 82 -1.59 21.75 -2.55
CA LEU A 82 -0.51 20.93 -2.00
C LEU A 82 -0.75 19.42 -2.29
N MET A 83 0.18 18.79 -3.00
CA MET A 83 0.13 17.39 -3.39
C MET A 83 0.91 16.52 -2.40
N VAL A 84 0.32 15.40 -2.00
CA VAL A 84 0.91 14.40 -1.10
C VAL A 84 1.43 13.24 -1.93
N PRO A 85 2.74 12.95 -1.89
CA PRO A 85 3.29 11.78 -2.57
C PRO A 85 2.83 10.49 -1.88
N PRO A 86 2.70 9.39 -2.64
CA PRO A 86 2.47 8.08 -2.06
C PRO A 86 3.73 7.61 -1.30
N ILE A 87 3.53 7.14 -0.07
CA ILE A 87 4.60 6.74 0.85
C ILE A 87 4.61 5.21 0.96
N PRO A 88 5.65 4.48 0.51
CA PRO A 88 5.79 3.05 0.80
C PRO A 88 5.94 2.82 2.30
N MET A 89 4.85 2.46 2.97
CA MET A 89 4.79 2.23 4.42
C MET A 89 5.31 0.83 4.77
N PHE A 90 4.97 -0.18 3.97
CA PHE A 90 5.39 -1.56 4.16
C PHE A 90 5.81 -2.14 2.81
N ALA A 91 7.11 -2.32 2.60
CA ALA A 91 7.65 -2.81 1.34
C ALA A 91 7.78 -4.35 1.33
N SER A 92 7.92 -4.91 0.13
CA SER A 92 8.25 -6.32 -0.04
C SER A 92 9.55 -6.67 0.72
N SER A 93 9.51 -7.75 1.49
CA SER A 93 10.66 -8.30 2.22
C SER A 93 11.78 -8.81 1.29
N GLU A 94 11.46 -9.05 0.01
CA GLU A 94 12.37 -9.58 -1.01
C GLU A 94 12.80 -8.51 -2.03
N ASP A 95 12.58 -7.22 -1.71
CA ASP A 95 12.88 -6.07 -2.58
C ASP A 95 12.30 -6.19 -4.00
N ARG A 96 11.17 -6.89 -4.12
CA ARG A 96 10.40 -7.01 -5.37
C ARG A 96 9.89 -5.63 -5.79
N THR A 97 9.75 -5.43 -7.10
CA THR A 97 9.27 -4.17 -7.67
C THR A 97 8.05 -4.39 -8.57
N THR A 98 7.16 -3.42 -8.58
CA THR A 98 6.00 -3.34 -9.47
C THR A 98 6.31 -2.41 -10.63
N GLY A 99 6.28 -2.94 -11.85
CA GLY A 99 6.36 -2.12 -13.07
C GLY A 99 4.98 -1.60 -13.46
N PHE A 100 4.92 -0.35 -13.91
CA PHE A 100 3.68 0.25 -14.41
C PHE A 100 3.56 0.24 -15.94
N GLU A 101 4.44 -0.50 -16.61
CA GLU A 101 4.47 -0.60 -18.07
C GLU A 101 3.21 -1.29 -18.62
N THR A 102 2.81 -0.80 -19.79
CA THR A 102 1.59 -1.18 -20.49
C THR A 102 1.88 -1.18 -21.99
N ALA A 103 1.30 -2.15 -22.71
CA ALA A 103 1.41 -2.18 -24.17
C ALA A 103 0.63 -1.02 -24.83
N ASP A 104 -0.37 -0.47 -24.13
CA ASP A 104 -1.17 0.67 -24.59
C ASP A 104 -0.74 1.95 -23.87
N ARG A 105 -0.09 2.85 -24.62
CA ARG A 105 0.39 4.15 -24.11
C ARG A 105 -0.69 5.07 -23.53
N TYR A 106 -1.97 4.78 -23.76
CA TYR A 106 -3.09 5.56 -23.22
C TYR A 106 -3.64 4.99 -21.89
N ILE A 107 -3.18 3.82 -21.44
CA ILE A 107 -3.67 3.15 -20.23
C ILE A 107 -2.53 3.03 -19.22
N SER A 108 -2.51 3.87 -18.19
CA SER A 108 -1.55 3.73 -17.09
C SER A 108 -2.04 2.68 -16.08
N LYS A 109 -1.15 1.77 -15.65
CA LYS A 109 -1.38 0.89 -14.49
C LYS A 109 -0.94 1.53 -13.17
N ASN A 110 -0.39 2.74 -13.21
CA ASN A 110 0.02 3.45 -12.01
C ASN A 110 -1.22 4.00 -11.28
N PRO A 111 -1.49 3.55 -10.04
CA PRO A 111 -2.67 3.97 -9.29
C PRO A 111 -2.56 5.39 -8.72
N PHE A 112 -1.39 6.01 -8.77
CA PHE A 112 -1.14 7.30 -8.15
C PHE A 112 -1.47 8.47 -9.07
N LEU A 113 -1.58 9.66 -8.48
CA LEU A 113 -1.74 10.92 -9.21
C LEU A 113 -0.65 11.10 -10.26
N ARG A 114 -1.03 11.69 -11.40
CA ARG A 114 -0.19 11.80 -12.59
C ARG A 114 1.12 12.54 -12.34
N GLU A 115 1.12 13.48 -11.41
CA GLU A 115 2.27 14.26 -10.95
C GLU A 115 3.36 13.38 -10.33
N PHE A 116 3.00 12.18 -9.85
CA PHE A 116 3.93 11.19 -9.30
C PHE A 116 4.24 10.05 -10.26
N HIS A 117 3.79 10.13 -11.52
CA HIS A 117 4.17 9.13 -12.52
C HIS A 117 5.66 9.28 -12.84
N LEU A 118 6.41 8.18 -12.70
CA LEU A 118 7.82 8.16 -13.04
C LEU A 118 8.01 8.45 -14.53
N ALA A 119 9.01 9.25 -14.88
CA ALA A 119 9.19 9.73 -16.25
C ALA A 119 9.34 8.57 -17.25
N PRO A 120 8.77 8.67 -18.47
CA PRO A 120 8.96 7.66 -19.51
C PRO A 120 10.45 7.41 -19.78
N GLY A 121 10.89 6.14 -19.73
CA GLY A 121 12.28 5.75 -19.95
C GLY A 121 13.19 5.82 -18.71
N SER A 122 12.69 6.35 -17.58
CA SER A 122 13.25 6.02 -16.26
C SER A 122 12.80 4.63 -15.83
N ASN A 123 13.46 4.00 -14.86
CA ASN A 123 13.06 2.70 -14.33
C ASN A 123 11.64 2.86 -13.71
N ASN A 124 10.58 2.61 -14.48
CA ASN A 124 9.17 2.86 -14.14
C ASN A 124 8.62 1.82 -13.17
N HIS A 125 9.45 1.50 -12.18
CA HIS A 125 9.27 0.46 -11.20
C HIS A 125 9.28 1.11 -9.83
N ALA A 126 8.29 0.78 -9.02
CA ALA A 126 8.25 1.13 -7.60
C ALA A 126 8.46 -0.15 -6.77
N PRO A 127 8.97 -0.07 -5.53
CA PRO A 127 8.94 -1.20 -4.61
C PRO A 127 7.53 -1.80 -4.52
N ALA A 128 7.38 -3.11 -4.55
CA ALA A 128 6.09 -3.74 -4.25
C ALA A 128 5.77 -3.58 -2.77
N GLY A 129 4.49 -3.53 -2.41
CA GLY A 129 4.03 -3.42 -1.03
C GLY A 129 2.90 -2.41 -0.81
N VAL A 130 2.66 -2.03 0.44
CA VAL A 130 1.59 -1.12 0.84
C VAL A 130 2.09 0.31 0.89
N TYR A 131 1.37 1.17 0.17
CA TYR A 131 1.58 2.60 0.08
C TYR A 131 0.45 3.36 0.74
N SER A 132 0.74 4.55 1.25
CA SER A 132 -0.31 5.54 1.47
C SER A 132 -0.87 6.03 0.14
N GLU A 133 -2.10 6.51 0.15
CA GLU A 133 -2.71 7.16 -1.01
C GLU A 133 -1.94 8.42 -1.43
N SER A 134 -1.91 8.71 -2.73
CA SER A 134 -1.41 9.99 -3.25
C SER A 134 -2.58 10.97 -3.34
N ILE A 135 -2.43 12.17 -2.78
CA ILE A 135 -3.58 13.04 -2.52
C ILE A 135 -3.34 14.43 -3.07
N LYS A 136 -4.35 14.99 -3.74
CA LYS A 136 -4.46 16.42 -3.98
C LYS A 136 -5.26 17.03 -2.83
N LEU A 137 -4.61 17.83 -1.98
CA LEU A 137 -5.35 18.52 -0.91
C LEU A 137 -6.44 19.41 -1.48
N GLY A 138 -7.57 19.48 -0.77
CA GLY A 138 -8.77 20.19 -1.20
C GLY A 138 -9.67 19.42 -2.17
N SER A 139 -9.25 18.24 -2.67
CA SER A 139 -10.14 17.37 -3.45
C SER A 139 -11.21 16.74 -2.57
N MET A 140 -12.46 16.67 -3.07
CA MET A 140 -13.57 15.97 -2.40
C MET A 140 -13.32 14.47 -2.24
N GLU A 141 -12.43 13.89 -3.06
CA GLU A 141 -12.11 12.46 -3.10
C GLU A 141 -10.86 12.11 -2.29
N ALA A 142 -10.26 13.08 -1.60
CA ALA A 142 -9.06 12.87 -0.79
C ALA A 142 -9.31 11.89 0.37
N ALA A 143 -8.78 10.67 0.27
CA ALA A 143 -8.78 9.67 1.34
C ALA A 143 -7.41 9.61 2.02
N GLY A 144 -7.20 10.49 3.01
CA GLY A 144 -5.96 10.55 3.81
C GLY A 144 -5.50 9.21 4.38
N ASP A 145 -6.47 8.43 4.84
CA ASP A 145 -6.31 7.10 5.44
C ASP A 145 -6.35 5.96 4.43
N GLY A 146 -6.38 6.28 3.12
CA GLY A 146 -6.38 5.33 2.03
C GLY A 146 -5.04 4.62 1.83
N PHE A 147 -5.08 3.48 1.13
CA PHE A 147 -3.87 2.73 0.75
C PHE A 147 -3.93 2.21 -0.69
N GLN A 148 -2.75 1.94 -1.24
CA GLN A 148 -2.55 1.15 -2.46
C GLN A 148 -1.64 -0.04 -2.16
N LEU A 149 -2.06 -1.26 -2.51
CA LEU A 149 -1.23 -2.46 -2.41
C LEU A 149 -0.64 -2.78 -3.79
N LEU A 150 0.63 -2.45 -4.01
CA LEU A 150 1.33 -2.76 -5.26
C LEU A 150 1.86 -4.20 -5.24
N LEU A 151 1.38 -5.01 -6.19
CA LEU A 151 1.84 -6.37 -6.44
C LEU A 151 2.91 -6.38 -7.53
N PRO A 152 3.92 -7.26 -7.46
CA PRO A 152 4.98 -7.36 -8.47
C PRO A 152 4.51 -8.08 -9.75
N PHE A 153 3.25 -8.49 -9.81
CA PHE A 153 2.58 -9.14 -10.92
C PHE A 153 1.17 -8.57 -11.08
N GLY A 154 0.62 -8.69 -12.28
CA GLY A 154 -0.79 -8.36 -12.54
C GLY A 154 -1.68 -9.55 -12.22
N LEU A 155 -2.80 -9.29 -11.56
CA LEU A 155 -3.86 -10.28 -11.35
C LEU A 155 -4.59 -10.55 -12.67
N ILE A 156 -5.05 -11.78 -12.87
CA ILE A 156 -5.85 -12.18 -14.03
C ILE A 156 -7.16 -11.39 -14.04
N GLY A 157 -7.84 -11.30 -12.90
CA GLY A 157 -9.15 -10.64 -12.80
C GLY A 157 -10.19 -11.30 -13.73
N ALA A 158 -11.03 -10.48 -14.36
CA ALA A 158 -12.10 -10.95 -15.25
C ALA A 158 -13.16 -11.83 -14.54
N LYS A 159 -13.96 -12.58 -15.33
CA LYS A 159 -15.22 -13.18 -14.84
C LYS A 159 -15.05 -14.08 -13.61
N ASP A 160 -13.94 -14.81 -13.52
CA ASP A 160 -13.70 -15.83 -12.49
C ASP A 160 -12.51 -15.50 -11.57
N GLY A 161 -11.81 -14.39 -11.79
CA GLY A 161 -10.63 -14.00 -11.02
C GLY A 161 -10.93 -13.06 -9.85
N ALA A 162 -9.89 -12.35 -9.41
CA ALA A 162 -9.93 -11.47 -8.27
C ALA A 162 -10.94 -10.32 -8.46
N ARG A 163 -11.52 -9.84 -7.35
CA ARG A 163 -12.62 -8.86 -7.35
C ARG A 163 -12.36 -7.66 -6.44
N LEU A 164 -13.02 -6.55 -6.78
CA LEU A 164 -13.19 -5.38 -5.94
C LEU A 164 -14.21 -5.67 -4.83
N SER A 165 -14.27 -4.78 -3.83
CA SER A 165 -15.19 -4.90 -2.69
C SER A 165 -16.68 -4.81 -3.07
N ASP A 166 -17.00 -4.11 -4.17
CA ASP A 166 -18.35 -4.06 -4.76
C ASP A 166 -18.73 -5.36 -5.53
N GLY A 167 -17.82 -6.34 -5.57
CA GLY A 167 -18.01 -7.62 -6.24
C GLY A 167 -17.75 -7.59 -7.74
N LEU A 168 -17.38 -6.45 -8.32
CA LEU A 168 -16.99 -6.38 -9.73
C LEU A 168 -15.60 -7.01 -9.95
N PRO A 169 -15.39 -7.67 -11.10
CA PRO A 169 -14.07 -8.13 -11.50
C PRO A 169 -13.02 -7.03 -11.52
N LEU A 170 -11.80 -7.36 -11.11
CA LEU A 170 -10.64 -6.52 -11.37
C LEU A 170 -10.34 -6.47 -12.87
N ALA A 171 -9.82 -5.32 -13.32
CA ALA A 171 -9.28 -5.19 -14.65
C ALA A 171 -8.09 -6.15 -14.84
N GLU A 172 -8.03 -6.77 -16.02
CA GLU A 172 -6.97 -7.73 -16.34
C GLU A 172 -5.58 -7.09 -16.24
N GLY A 173 -4.68 -7.78 -15.54
CA GLY A 173 -3.32 -7.34 -15.30
C GLY A 173 -3.22 -6.17 -14.31
N SER A 174 -4.26 -5.90 -13.51
CA SER A 174 -4.20 -4.90 -12.44
C SER A 174 -3.16 -5.28 -11.39
N VAL A 175 -2.36 -4.31 -10.97
CA VAL A 175 -1.27 -4.49 -9.98
C VAL A 175 -1.56 -3.84 -8.63
N ALA A 176 -2.66 -3.07 -8.51
CA ALA A 176 -2.91 -2.21 -7.35
C ALA A 176 -4.32 -2.31 -6.76
N ALA A 177 -5.28 -2.89 -7.50
CA ALA A 177 -6.68 -2.78 -7.15
C ALA A 177 -7.20 -3.89 -6.20
N LEU A 178 -6.34 -4.82 -5.76
CA LEU A 178 -6.71 -5.80 -4.74
C LEU A 178 -7.09 -5.10 -3.43
N PHE A 179 -8.17 -5.57 -2.79
CA PHE A 179 -8.76 -4.97 -1.58
C PHE A 179 -9.34 -3.55 -1.76
N GLN A 180 -9.41 -3.00 -2.97
CA GLN A 180 -10.01 -1.68 -3.20
C GLN A 180 -11.55 -1.75 -3.25
N HIS A 181 -12.20 -0.59 -3.05
CA HIS A 181 -13.66 -0.51 -3.00
C HIS A 181 -14.32 -0.90 -4.32
N GLY A 182 -13.81 -0.39 -5.45
CA GLY A 182 -14.64 -0.23 -6.65
C GLY A 182 -15.65 0.90 -6.44
N SER A 183 -16.88 0.70 -6.90
CA SER A 183 -17.97 1.66 -6.69
C SER A 183 -18.39 1.71 -5.22
N PHE A 184 -18.15 2.84 -4.55
CA PHE A 184 -18.56 3.05 -3.17
C PHE A 184 -19.77 4.00 -3.09
N PRO A 185 -20.95 3.53 -2.64
CA PRO A 185 -22.13 4.38 -2.48
C PRO A 185 -21.82 5.58 -1.58
N LEU A 186 -22.15 6.79 -2.05
CA LEU A 186 -21.95 8.08 -1.35
C LEU A 186 -20.49 8.58 -1.19
N GLY A 187 -19.47 7.81 -1.61
CA GLY A 187 -18.06 8.25 -1.55
C GLY A 187 -17.33 8.25 -2.89
N GLY A 188 -18.02 7.99 -4.01
CA GLY A 188 -17.47 8.05 -5.35
C GLY A 188 -16.97 6.71 -5.88
N VAL A 189 -16.39 6.73 -7.09
CA VAL A 189 -15.91 5.53 -7.79
C VAL A 189 -14.41 5.28 -7.61
N ASP A 190 -13.65 6.31 -7.22
CA ASP A 190 -12.17 6.27 -7.19
C ASP A 190 -11.59 6.47 -5.77
N ARG A 191 -12.43 6.40 -4.72
CA ARG A 191 -11.95 6.56 -3.35
C ARG A 191 -11.22 5.31 -2.88
N ALA A 192 -9.95 5.47 -2.49
CA ALA A 192 -9.14 4.40 -1.92
C ALA A 192 -9.78 3.80 -0.65
N GLN A 193 -9.62 2.49 -0.48
CA GLN A 193 -10.04 1.78 0.73
C GLN A 193 -9.17 2.18 1.93
N ARG A 194 -9.75 2.17 3.13
CA ARG A 194 -9.08 2.55 4.37
C ARG A 194 -8.03 1.52 4.79
N LEU A 195 -6.83 1.98 5.19
CA LEU A 195 -5.73 1.14 5.66
C LEU A 195 -6.13 0.26 6.85
N GLU A 196 -6.96 0.78 7.76
CA GLU A 196 -7.50 0.02 8.89
C GLU A 196 -8.23 -1.26 8.44
N ARG A 197 -9.03 -1.15 7.37
CA ARG A 197 -9.82 -2.27 6.84
C ARG A 197 -8.93 -3.34 6.22
N LEU A 198 -7.82 -2.94 5.60
CA LEU A 198 -6.80 -3.88 5.13
C LEU A 198 -6.24 -4.72 6.28
N PHE A 199 -5.89 -4.09 7.40
CA PHE A 199 -5.36 -4.82 8.55
C PHE A 199 -6.38 -5.80 9.15
N TYR A 200 -7.66 -5.41 9.26
CA TYR A 200 -8.69 -6.35 9.69
C TYR A 200 -8.88 -7.52 8.72
N ALA A 201 -8.83 -7.28 7.40
CA ALA A 201 -8.92 -8.34 6.41
C ALA A 201 -7.75 -9.34 6.55
N TRP A 202 -6.54 -8.83 6.72
CA TRP A 202 -5.34 -9.67 6.92
C TRP A 202 -5.40 -10.47 8.22
N VAL A 203 -5.86 -9.87 9.32
CA VAL A 203 -6.12 -10.61 10.57
C VAL A 203 -7.13 -11.73 10.32
N GLY A 204 -8.23 -11.43 9.63
CA GLY A 204 -9.25 -12.43 9.29
C GLY A 204 -8.70 -13.60 8.45
N LEU A 205 -7.76 -13.35 7.53
CA LEU A 205 -7.09 -14.40 6.75
C LEU A 205 -6.28 -15.34 7.64
N ILE A 206 -5.63 -14.80 8.67
CA ILE A 206 -4.87 -15.58 9.65
C ILE A 206 -5.83 -16.37 10.56
N GLU A 207 -6.87 -15.73 11.09
CA GLU A 207 -7.84 -16.35 12.00
C GLU A 207 -8.62 -17.50 11.34
N ARG A 208 -8.92 -17.38 10.04
CA ARG A 208 -9.54 -18.46 9.25
C ARG A 208 -8.56 -19.55 8.82
N GLY A 209 -7.26 -19.37 9.07
CA GLY A 209 -6.21 -20.30 8.67
C GLY A 209 -5.86 -20.29 7.18
N VAL A 210 -6.33 -19.28 6.43
CA VAL A 210 -5.95 -19.05 5.03
C VAL A 210 -4.48 -18.68 4.95
N TRP A 211 -4.03 -17.77 5.83
CA TRP A 211 -2.64 -17.44 6.03
C TRP A 211 -2.10 -18.08 7.31
N GLN A 212 -0.85 -18.53 7.25
CA GLN A 212 -0.15 -19.08 8.41
C GLN A 212 0.72 -17.99 9.06
N ALA A 213 0.76 -17.99 10.39
CA ALA A 213 1.63 -17.11 11.16
C ALA A 213 2.71 -17.94 11.88
N GLY A 214 3.95 -17.54 11.69
CA GLY A 214 5.13 -18.20 12.21
C GLY A 214 5.94 -17.34 13.19
N PRO A 215 7.16 -17.78 13.54
CA PRO A 215 8.05 -17.10 14.48
C PRO A 215 8.33 -15.63 14.17
N THR A 216 8.30 -15.25 12.90
CA THR A 216 8.70 -13.93 12.40
C THR A 216 7.52 -13.11 11.86
N GLY A 217 6.28 -13.53 12.12
CA GLY A 217 5.07 -12.90 11.57
C GLY A 217 4.38 -13.79 10.55
N VAL A 218 3.68 -13.19 9.59
CA VAL A 218 2.95 -13.93 8.57
C VAL A 218 3.91 -14.63 7.61
N GLU A 219 3.67 -15.91 7.34
CA GLU A 219 4.51 -16.75 6.47
C GLU A 219 4.13 -16.60 4.99
N GLY A 220 5.05 -17.00 4.12
CA GLY A 220 4.90 -16.93 2.67
C GLY A 220 5.53 -15.68 2.04
N SER A 221 5.57 -15.67 0.71
CA SER A 221 6.06 -14.55 -0.10
C SER A 221 4.89 -13.71 -0.61
N ILE A 222 5.20 -12.58 -1.25
CA ILE A 222 4.21 -11.69 -1.86
C ILE A 222 3.42 -12.37 -3.00
N GLU A 223 3.89 -13.51 -3.50
CA GLU A 223 3.20 -14.30 -4.52
C GLU A 223 1.91 -14.95 -3.98
N VAL A 224 1.74 -15.08 -2.66
CA VAL A 224 0.50 -15.58 -2.03
C VAL A 224 -0.70 -14.71 -2.39
N PHE A 225 -0.51 -13.41 -2.65
CA PHE A 225 -1.62 -12.55 -3.10
C PHE A 225 -2.20 -12.97 -4.47
N GLY A 226 -1.48 -13.77 -5.25
CA GLY A 226 -1.99 -14.36 -6.50
C GLY A 226 -3.14 -15.35 -6.28
N ASP A 227 -3.28 -15.90 -5.08
CA ASP A 227 -4.40 -16.79 -4.74
C ASP A 227 -5.75 -16.08 -4.88
N ALA A 228 -5.77 -14.73 -4.84
CA ALA A 228 -6.96 -13.93 -5.08
C ALA A 228 -7.67 -14.24 -6.40
N ASP A 229 -6.96 -14.70 -7.43
CA ASP A 229 -7.56 -15.10 -8.71
C ASP A 229 -8.31 -16.44 -8.65
N THR A 230 -8.11 -17.23 -7.61
CA THR A 230 -8.77 -18.55 -7.44
C THR A 230 -9.67 -18.61 -6.22
N ALA A 231 -9.39 -17.80 -5.21
CA ALA A 231 -10.10 -17.74 -3.93
C ALA A 231 -10.51 -16.30 -3.59
N TRP A 232 -11.04 -15.57 -4.58
CA TRP A 232 -11.33 -14.13 -4.45
C TRP A 232 -12.19 -13.77 -3.22
N GLN A 233 -13.06 -14.68 -2.75
CA GLN A 233 -13.91 -14.47 -1.57
C GLN A 233 -13.12 -14.28 -0.27
N ASP A 234 -11.87 -14.70 -0.23
CA ASP A 234 -10.96 -14.44 0.90
C ASP A 234 -10.24 -13.09 0.76
N TYR A 235 -10.08 -12.58 -0.46
CA TYR A 235 -9.23 -11.43 -0.80
C TYR A 235 -10.03 -10.16 -1.18
N TRP A 236 -11.20 -10.00 -0.59
CA TRP A 236 -12.04 -8.80 -0.72
C TRP A 236 -12.39 -8.24 0.66
N ILE A 237 -12.68 -6.94 0.74
CA ILE A 237 -13.16 -6.30 1.98
C ILE A 237 -14.66 -6.07 1.80
N PRO A 238 -15.53 -6.71 2.60
CA PRO A 238 -16.96 -6.43 2.52
C PRO A 238 -17.26 -4.94 2.75
N LEU A 239 -18.19 -4.40 1.98
CA LEU A 239 -18.75 -3.07 2.21
C LEU A 239 -19.50 -3.10 3.54
N ASP A 240 -19.08 -2.28 4.51
CA ASP A 240 -19.86 -2.06 5.72
C ASP A 240 -21.10 -1.24 5.34
N LEU A 241 -22.23 -1.92 5.12
CA LEU A 241 -23.53 -1.27 4.93
C LEU A 241 -24.29 -1.05 6.25
N ASP A 242 -23.66 -1.36 7.38
CA ASP A 242 -24.25 -1.13 8.70
C ASP A 242 -24.06 0.34 9.11
N ILE A 243 -25.09 1.13 8.82
CA ILE A 243 -25.33 2.50 9.31
C ILE A 243 -25.97 2.41 10.70
#